data_AF-A0A381YGN5-F1
#
_entry.id   AF-A0A381YGN5-F1
#
_cell.length_a   1.000
_cell.length_b   1.000
_cell.length_c   1.000
_cell.angle_alpha   90.00
_cell.angle_beta   90.00
_cell.angle_gamma   90.00
#
_symmetry.space_group_name_H-M   'P 1'
#
loop_
_entity.id
_entity.type
_entity.pdbx_description
1 polymer ?
#
loop_
_entity_poly.entity_id
_entity_poly.type
_entity_poly.pdbx_seq_one_letter_code
_entity_poly.pdbx_strand_id
1 'polypeptide(L)' 'MRIFYIIFLLFLSSCADHSIKSYSDELPKINLREFFNGEIYALGIVQDRSGRVIKRFKVDIKAYWKGNKA' A
#
# COMPACT_ATOMS: atom_id res chain seq x y z
N MET A 1 -38.99 1.98 11.66
CA MET A 1 -38.33 2.50 10.44
C MET A 1 -37.01 3.23 10.68
N ARG A 2 -36.87 4.10 11.70
CA ARG A 2 -35.61 4.82 11.99
C ARG A 2 -34.46 3.92 12.50
N ILE A 3 -34.76 2.90 13.31
CA ILE A 3 -33.76 1.94 13.85
C ILE A 3 -33.04 1.17 12.74
N PHE A 4 -33.74 0.80 11.66
CA PHE A 4 -33.17 0.02 10.55
C PHE A 4 -32.07 0.79 9.81
N TYR A 5 -32.22 2.11 9.69
CA TYR A 5 -31.22 3.00 9.09
C TYR A 5 -29.95 3.14 9.93
N ILE A 6 -30.08 3.17 11.26
CA ILE A 6 -28.93 3.25 12.17
C ILE A 6 -28.12 1.95 12.12
N ILE A 7 -28.81 0.81 12.10
CA ILE A 7 -28.17 -0.51 11.97
C ILE A 7 -27.45 -0.60 10.62
N PHE A 8 -28.07 -0.16 9.53
CA PHE A 8 -27.42 -0.15 8.21
C PHE A 8 -26.15 0.69 8.19
N LEU A 9 -26.15 1.90 8.79
CA LEU A 9 -24.95 2.74 8.88
C LEU A 9 -23.79 2.08 9.64
N LEU A 10 -24.08 1.29 10.67
CA LEU A 10 -23.06 0.58 11.45
C LEU A 10 -22.36 -0.54 10.67
N PHE A 11 -23.00 -1.10 9.63
CA PHE A 11 -22.37 -2.14 8.79
C PHE A 11 -21.39 -1.57 7.75
N LEU A 12 -21.36 -0.26 7.49
CA LEU A 12 -20.42 0.36 6.54
C LEU A 12 -19.00 0.56 7.10
N SER A 13 -18.79 0.47 8.42
CA SER A 13 -17.49 0.74 9.05
C SER A 13 -16.50 -0.44 9.03
N SER A 14 -16.89 -1.61 8.50
CA SER A 14 -16.06 -2.83 8.54
C SER A 14 -14.99 -2.90 7.42
N CYS A 15 -15.12 -2.12 6.35
CA CYS A 15 -14.27 -2.27 5.17
C CYS A 15 -12.96 -1.44 5.20
N ALA A 16 -12.72 -0.68 6.28
CA ALA A 16 -11.66 0.33 6.29
C ALA A 16 -10.38 -0.06 7.05
N ASP A 17 -10.41 -1.08 7.91
CA ASP A 17 -9.32 -1.31 8.87
C ASP A 17 -8.54 -2.58 8.57
N HIS A 18 -7.54 -2.46 7.70
CA HIS A 18 -6.44 -3.40 7.63
C HIS A 18 -5.24 -2.76 8.34
N SER A 19 -5.34 -2.58 9.65
CA SER A 19 -4.30 -1.91 10.43
C SER A 19 -2.98 -2.65 10.29
N ILE A 20 -1.94 -1.94 9.86
CA ILE A 20 -0.55 -2.41 9.83
C ILE A 20 -0.10 -2.87 11.23
N LYS A 21 -0.74 -2.35 12.29
CA LYS A 21 -0.47 -2.73 13.68
C LYS A 21 -0.74 -4.21 13.95
N SER A 22 -1.62 -4.86 13.20
CA SER A 22 -1.86 -6.32 13.33
C SER A 22 -0.61 -7.16 13.04
N TYR A 23 0.35 -6.59 12.31
CA TYR A 23 1.61 -7.25 11.92
C TYR A 23 2.78 -6.80 12.79
N SER A 24 2.55 -6.01 13.85
CA SER A 24 3.63 -5.42 14.65
C SER A 24 4.50 -6.47 15.34
N ASP A 25 3.93 -7.60 15.71
CA ASP A 25 4.62 -8.66 16.47
C ASP A 25 5.19 -9.76 15.57
N GLU A 26 5.05 -9.63 14.24
CA GLU A 26 5.65 -10.56 13.30
C GLU A 26 7.18 -10.48 13.32
N LEU A 27 7.80 -11.66 13.25
CA LEU A 27 9.23 -11.86 13.23
C LEU A 27 9.63 -12.67 11.99
N PRO A 28 10.78 -12.35 11.36
CA PRO A 28 11.72 -11.29 11.72
C PRO A 28 11.17 -9.88 11.44
N LYS A 29 11.63 -8.89 12.22
CA LYS A 29 11.25 -7.48 12.00
C LYS A 29 11.69 -7.04 10.60
N ILE A 30 10.77 -6.45 9.85
CA ILE A 30 11.10 -5.93 8.52
C ILE A 30 12.03 -4.71 8.62
N ASN A 31 13.23 -4.83 8.05
CA ASN A 31 14.13 -3.71 7.84
C ASN A 31 13.93 -3.16 6.43
N LEU A 32 13.12 -2.10 6.30
CA LEU A 32 12.83 -1.48 5.00
C LEU A 32 14.10 -0.98 4.29
N ARG A 33 15.12 -0.61 5.06
CA ARG A 33 16.39 -0.10 4.52
C ARG A 33 17.13 -1.22 3.80
N GLU A 34 17.25 -2.38 4.42
CA GLU A 34 17.83 -3.56 3.77
C GLU A 34 16.93 -4.09 2.64
N PHE A 35 15.62 -4.13 2.86
CA PHE A 35 14.66 -4.66 1.89
C PHE A 35 14.70 -3.91 0.55
N PHE A 36 14.86 -2.58 0.56
CA PHE A 36 14.91 -1.76 -0.64
C PHE A 36 16.33 -1.43 -1.12
N ASN A 37 17.35 -2.19 -0.69
CA ASN A 37 18.73 -1.99 -1.13
C ASN A 37 19.12 -3.03 -2.20
N GLY A 38 19.63 -2.59 -3.35
CA GLY A 38 20.05 -3.46 -4.46
C GLY A 38 19.26 -3.26 -5.74
N GLU A 39 19.23 -4.29 -6.59
CA GLU A 39 18.47 -4.27 -7.84
C GLU A 39 17.00 -4.63 -7.57
N ILE A 40 16.12 -3.65 -7.75
CA ILE A 40 14.67 -3.79 -7.58
C ILE A 40 13.97 -3.38 -8.88
N TYR A 41 12.69 -3.71 -9.01
CA TYR A 41 11.89 -3.21 -10.11
C TYR A 41 10.54 -2.69 -9.62
N ALA A 42 9.97 -1.75 -10.36
CA ALA A 42 8.64 -1.21 -10.12
C ALA A 42 7.76 -1.41 -11.36
N LEU A 43 6.47 -1.63 -11.12
CA LEU A 43 5.45 -1.69 -12.16
C LEU A 43 4.54 -0.48 -12.05
N GLY A 44 4.29 0.18 -13.17
CA GLY A 44 3.48 1.39 -13.23
C GLY A 44 2.45 1.35 -14.35
N ILE A 45 1.35 2.06 -14.14
CA ILE A 45 0.30 2.27 -15.13
C ILE A 45 -0.02 3.76 -15.26
N VAL A 46 -0.40 4.18 -16.46
CA VAL A 46 -0.97 5.51 -16.71
C VAL A 46 -2.41 5.32 -17.15
N GLN A 47 -3.32 6.05 -16.50
CA GLN A 47 -4.75 6.03 -16.78
C GLN A 47 -5.19 7.39 -17.34
N ASP A 48 -6.19 7.37 -18.23
CA ASP A 48 -6.89 8.60 -18.63
C ASP A 48 -7.93 9.02 -17.56
N ARG A 49 -8.61 10.16 -17.78
CA ARG A 49 -9.65 10.65 -16.85
C ARG A 49 -10.87 9.72 -16.74
N SER A 50 -11.06 8.80 -17.68
CA SER A 50 -12.11 7.79 -17.63
C SER A 50 -11.69 6.52 -16.85
N GLY A 51 -10.45 6.48 -16.34
CA GLY A 51 -9.90 5.32 -15.64
C GLY A 51 -9.41 4.21 -16.58
N ARG A 52 -9.32 4.46 -17.89
CA ARG A 52 -8.80 3.47 -18.83
C ARG A 52 -7.27 3.47 -18.79
N VAL A 53 -6.68 2.30 -18.64
CA VAL A 53 -5.22 2.13 -18.67
C VAL A 53 -4.72 2.32 -20.10
N ILE A 54 -4.00 3.42 -20.34
CA ILE A 54 -3.45 3.77 -21.65
C ILE A 54 -1.97 3.39 -21.80
N LYS A 55 -1.27 3.13 -20.69
CA LYS A 55 0.12 2.68 -20.70
C LYS A 55 0.44 1.81 -19.49
N ARG A 56 1.31 0.82 -19.70
CA ARG A 56 1.97 0.04 -18.65
C ARG A 56 3.47 0.14 -18.85
N PHE A 57 4.23 0.15 -17.77
CA PHE A 57 5.67 0.20 -17.83
C PHE A 57 6.31 -0.53 -16.65
N LYS A 58 7.52 -1.01 -16.87
CA LYS A 58 8.41 -1.57 -15.85
C LYS A 58 9.61 -0.65 -15.72
N VAL A 59 10.06 -0.41 -14.48
CA VAL A 59 11.28 0.35 -14.19
C VAL A 59 12.22 -0.58 -13.45
N ASP A 60 13.43 -0.77 -13.97
CA ASP A 60 14.52 -1.42 -13.25
C ASP A 60 15.29 -0.34 -12.47
N ILE A 61 15.54 -0.57 -11.19
CA ILE A 61 16.05 0.41 -10.24
C ILE A 61 17.28 -0.18 -9.53
N LYS A 62 18.40 0.54 -9.56
CA LYS A 62 19.57 0.26 -8.72
C LYS A 62 19.50 1.11 -7.46
N ALA A 63 18.83 0.59 -6.44
CA ALA A 63 18.56 1.31 -5.21
C ALA A 63 19.74 1.18 -4.23
N TYR A 64 20.12 2.30 -3.62
CA TYR A 64 21.08 2.33 -2.53
C TYR A 64 20.75 3.49 -1.59
N TRP A 65 21.06 3.31 -0.30
CA TRP A 65 20.86 4.35 0.70
C TRP A 65 22.09 5.25 0.81
N LYS A 66 21.88 6.57 0.83
CA LYS A 66 22.95 7.56 0.98
C LYS A 66 22.74 8.39 2.25
N GLY A 67 23.65 8.23 3.21
CA GLY A 67 23.59 8.90 4.52
C GLY A 67 22.62 8.24 5.51
N ASN A 68 22.53 8.81 6.72
CA ASN A 68 21.71 8.27 7.82
C ASN A 68 20.41 9.07 8.05
N LYS A 69 19.78 9.55 6.98
CA LYS A 69 18.49 10.26 7.10
C LYS A 69 17.36 9.23 6.99
N ALA A 70 16.74 8.96 8.12
CA ALA A 70 15.50 8.20 8.28
C ALA A 70 14.35 9.20 8.38
#